data_AF-A0A0S8C365-F1
#
_entry.id   AF-A0A0S8C365-F1
#
_cell.length_a   1.000
_cell.length_b   1.000
_cell.length_c   1.000
_cell.angle_alpha   90.00
_cell.angle_beta   90.00
_cell.angle_gamma   90.00
#
_symmetry.space_group_name_H-M   'P 1'
#
loop_
_entity.id
_entity.type
_entity.pdbx_description
1 polymer ?
#
loop_
_entity_poly.entity_id
_entity_poly.type
_entity_poly.pdbx_seq_one_letter_code
_entity_poly.pdbx_strand_id
1 'polypeptide(L)' 'MERVFQRSKDFKQAEEWDILQHVSMTPEQRQEAAEQLRDRVCGKEAPDVREAHRGTLKQT' A
#
# COMPACT_ATOMS: atom_id res chain seq x y z
N MET A 1 13.24 3.01 -2.89
CA MET A 1 12.83 4.25 -2.21
C MET A 1 13.67 4.45 -0.95
N GLU A 2 14.18 5.65 -0.68
CA GLU A 2 14.90 5.96 0.56
C GLU A 2 13.92 5.98 1.74
N ARG A 3 14.32 5.39 2.88
CA ARG A 3 13.43 5.27 4.05
C ARG A 3 13.40 6.57 4.84
N VAL A 4 12.38 7.40 4.61
CA VAL A 4 12.12 8.61 5.40
C VAL A 4 11.10 8.29 6.49
N PHE A 5 11.40 8.65 7.75
CA PHE A 5 10.45 8.55 8.85
C PHE A 5 10.34 9.88 9.60
N GLN A 6 9.13 10.21 10.06
CA GLN A 6 8.90 11.31 10.98
C GLN A 6 8.26 10.75 12.26
N ARG A 7 8.76 11.17 13.42
CA ARG A 7 8.14 10.87 14.71
C ARG A 7 7.18 11.99 15.07
N SER A 8 5.88 11.72 15.02
CA SER A 8 4.84 12.67 15.43
C SER A 8 4.63 12.66 16.95
N LYS A 9 4.31 13.83 17.52
CA LYS A 9 4.06 14.04 18.95
C LYS A 9 2.59 13.93 19.32
N ASP A 10 1.70 14.12 18.35
CA ASP A 10 0.25 14.05 18.50
C ASP A 10 -0.41 13.56 17.18
N PHE A 11 -1.72 13.31 17.24
CA PHE A 11 -2.48 12.80 16.11
C PHE A 11 -2.58 13.80 14.95
N LYS A 12 -2.67 15.10 15.25
CA LYS A 12 -2.76 16.14 14.23
C LYS A 12 -1.50 16.19 13.38
N GLN A 13 -0.34 16.13 14.03
CA GLN A 13 0.95 16.09 13.34
C GLN A 13 1.12 14.81 12.51
N ALA A 14 0.57 13.68 12.96
CA ALA A 14 0.58 12.44 12.18
C ALA A 14 -0.26 12.58 10.89
N GLU A 15 -1.46 13.16 11.00
CA GLU A 15 -2.34 13.42 9.85
C GLU A 15 -1.71 14.40 8.84
N GLU A 16 -1.15 15.51 9.33
CA GLU A 16 -0.49 16.49 8.46
C GLU A 16 0.68 15.87 7.68
N TRP A 17 1.46 14.99 8.32
CA TRP A 17 2.56 14.29 7.65
C TRP A 17 2.08 13.28 6.60
N ASP A 18 1.02 12.53 6.90
CA ASP A 18 0.42 11.58 5.96
C ASP A 18 -0.06 12.28 4.68
N ILE A 19 -0.76 13.41 4.84
CA ILE A 19 -1.21 14.25 3.72
C ILE A 19 0.00 14.74 2.90
N LEU A 20 1.03 15.26 3.56
CA LEU A 20 2.24 15.76 2.89
C LEU A 20 2.96 14.66 2.10
N GLN A 21 3.03 13.44 2.63
CA GLN A 21 3.59 12.31 1.88
C GLN A 21 2.77 12.04 0.61
N HIS A 22 1.45 11.99 0.70
CA HIS A 22 0.61 11.70 -0.46
C HIS A 22 0.64 12.79 -1.54
N VAL A 23 0.70 14.06 -1.14
CA VAL A 23 0.76 15.21 -2.06
C VAL A 23 2.12 15.36 -2.71
N SER A 24 3.21 15.05 -2.00
CA SER A 24 4.58 15.16 -2.54
C SER A 24 4.95 14.05 -3.52
N MET A 25 4.21 12.93 -3.54
CA MET A 25 4.45 11.83 -4.47
C MET A 25 3.78 12.03 -5.84
N THR A 26 4.49 11.64 -6.88
CA THR A 26 3.93 11.44 -8.22
C THR A 26 2.99 10.23 -8.27
N PRO A 27 2.08 10.14 -9.26
CA PRO A 27 1.26 8.94 -9.46
C PRO A 27 2.07 7.63 -9.51
N GLU A 28 3.21 7.64 -10.19
CA GLU A 28 4.09 6.49 -10.37
C GLU A 28 4.69 6.03 -9.02
N GLN A 29 5.19 6.98 -8.22
CA GLN A 29 5.71 6.70 -6.87
C GLN A 29 4.63 6.14 -5.94
N ARG A 30 3.38 6.61 -6.07
CA ARG A 30 2.25 6.07 -5.30
C ARG A 30 1.96 4.62 -5.68
N GLN A 31 2.01 4.28 -6.96
CA GLN A 31 1.83 2.91 -7.42
C GLN A 31 2.97 2.00 -6.95
N GLU A 32 4.22 2.45 -7.03
CA GLU A 32 5.39 1.72 -6.54
C GLU A 32 5.30 1.46 -5.03
N ALA A 33 4.89 2.46 -4.24
CA ALA A 33 4.70 2.31 -2.79
C ALA A 33 3.59 1.30 -2.46
N ALA A 34 2.46 1.35 -3.19
CA ALA A 34 1.36 0.41 -3.01
C ALA A 34 1.78 -1.03 -3.36
N GLU A 35 2.57 -1.22 -4.42
CA GLU A 35 3.11 -2.53 -4.80
C GLU A 35 4.06 -3.09 -3.72
N GLN A 36 4.99 -2.28 -3.22
CA GLN A 36 5.89 -2.71 -2.14
C GLN A 36 5.13 -3.07 -0.86
N LEU A 37 4.07 -2.33 -0.54
CA LEU A 37 3.22 -2.63 0.61
C LEU A 37 2.46 -3.94 0.42
N ARG A 38 1.88 -4.17 -0.77
CA ARG A 38 1.22 -5.43 -1.14
C ARG A 38 2.18 -6.59 -0.99
N ASP A 39 3.36 -6.50 -1.60
CA ASP A 39 4.35 -7.58 -1.58
C ASP A 39 4.83 -7.90 -0.16
N ARG A 40 4.96 -6.88 0.70
CA ARG A 40 5.35 -7.06 2.11
C ARG A 40 4.26 -7.73 2.94
N VAL A 41 3.00 -7.38 2.74
CA VAL A 41 1.88 -7.85 3.57
C VAL A 41 1.31 -9.17 3.06
N CYS A 42 1.12 -9.29 1.75
CA CYS A 42 0.47 -10.42 1.11
C CYS A 42 1.47 -11.43 0.52
N GLY A 43 2.73 -11.03 0.33
CA GLY A 43 3.70 -11.81 -0.44
C GLY A 43 3.61 -11.52 -1.95
N LYS A 44 4.66 -11.88 -2.69
CA LYS A 44 4.78 -11.61 -4.13
C LYS A 44 3.84 -12.43 -5.01
N GLU A 45 3.44 -13.60 -4.52
CA GLU A 45 2.58 -14.55 -5.24
C GLU A 45 1.14 -14.52 -4.72
N ALA A 46 0.76 -13.46 -4.01
CA ALA A 46 -0.60 -13.30 -3.52
C ALA A 46 -1.57 -13.30 -4.72
N PRO A 47 -2.53 -14.25 -4.78
CA PRO A 47 -3.50 -14.28 -5.87
C PRO A 47 -4.33 -13.00 -5.84
N ASP A 48 -4.64 -12.45 -7.02
CA ASP A 48 -5.57 -11.33 -7.10
C ASP A 48 -6.92 -11.75 -6.49
N VAL A 49 -7.51 -10.88 -5.67
CA VAL A 49 -8.77 -11.19 -4.95
C VAL A 49 -9.88 -11.60 -5.93
N ARG A 50 -9.92 -11.00 -7.12
CA ARG A 50 -10.89 -11.32 -8.18
C ARG A 50 -10.59 -12.66 -8.85
N GLU A 51 -9.33 -13.08 -8.90
CA GLU A 51 -8.93 -14.40 -9.39
C GLU A 51 -9.18 -15.49 -8.36
N ALA A 52 -8.92 -15.22 -7.08
CA ALA A 52 -9.20 -16.14 -5.97
C ALA A 52 -10.67 -16.58 -5.94
N HIS A 53 -11.61 -15.68 -6.24
CA HIS A 53 -13.04 -15.98 -6.30
C HIS A 53 -13.48 -16.79 -7.53
N ARG A 54 -12.67 -16.81 -8.62
CA ARG A 54 -13.00 -17.62 -9.81
C ARG A 54 -12.64 -19.10 -9.61
N GLY A 55 -11.69 -19.41 -8.73
CA GLY A 55 -11.29 -20.79 -8.42
C GLY A 55 -12.33 -21.55 -7.59
N THR A 56 -13.08 -20.85 -6.73
CA THR A 56 -14.11 -21.44 -5.86
C THR A 56 -15.42 -21.77 -6.59
N LEU A 57 -15.71 -21.10 -7.71
CA LEU A 57 -16.93 -21.33 -8.51
C LEU A 57 -16.85 -22.55 -9.45
N LYS A 58 -15.72 -23.29 -9.47
CA LYS A 58 -15.54 -24.49 -10.30
C LYS A 58 -15.79 -25.81 -9.53
N GLN A 59 -16.27 -25.73 -8.29
CA GLN A 59 -16.66 -26.90 -7.49
C GLN A 59 -18.17 -26.89 -7.21
N THR A 60 -18.98 -26.96 -8.26
CA THR A 60 -20.40 -27.36 -8.21
C THR A 60 -20.76 -28.05 -9.51
#